data_AF-A0A4V3XBL8-F1
#
_entry.id   AF-A0A4V3XBL8-F1
#
_cell.length_a   1.000
_cell.length_b   1.000
_cell.length_c   1.000
_cell.angle_alpha   90.00
_cell.angle_beta   90.00
_cell.angle_gamma   90.00
#
_symmetry.space_group_name_H-M   'P 1'
#
loop_
_entity.id
_entity.type
_entity.pdbx_description
1 polymer ?
#
loop_
_entity_poly.entity_id
_entity_poly.type
_entity_poly.pdbx_seq_one_letter_code
_entity_poly.pdbx_strand_id
1 'polypeptide(L)'
;MYPLRVYGYASELGLDKVAAKASTHLLHPPLTSYSTEEMKAIPTAEAYHKLALLHEFRTRKIRETLMNEEVFPHGYGECSRHAQRTKDLWKTRKHVVYNQIQAATDAAAEMVSLGEQPVADCQSCSKAWNAAVAMLSYKCARIPRRIDKLPTEVPAG
;
A
#
# COMPACT_ATOMS: atom_id res chain seq x y z
N MET A 1 17.85 11.74 7.77
CA MET A 1 17.19 11.25 9.01
C MET A 1 17.54 9.78 9.15
N TYR A 2 17.73 9.23 10.36
CA TYR A 2 18.09 7.81 10.57
C TYR A 2 16.95 7.02 11.25
N PRO A 3 15.78 6.80 10.59
CA PRO A 3 14.62 6.18 11.25
C PRO A 3 14.90 4.81 11.87
N LEU A 4 15.77 4.01 11.24
CA LEU A 4 16.11 2.67 11.71
C LEU A 4 16.80 2.70 13.08
N ARG A 5 17.75 3.62 13.25
CA ARG A 5 18.44 3.83 14.54
C ARG A 5 17.49 4.36 15.60
N VAL A 6 16.64 5.33 15.24
CA VAL A 6 15.64 5.88 16.17
C VAL A 6 14.66 4.79 16.63
N TYR A 7 14.20 3.95 15.70
CA TYR A 7 13.36 2.80 16.02
C TYR A 7 14.06 1.82 16.96
N GLY A 8 15.32 1.49 16.66
CA GLY A 8 16.17 0.63 17.47
C GLY A 8 16.30 1.09 18.92
N TYR A 9 16.81 2.31 19.11
CA TYR A 9 16.98 2.91 20.44
C TYR A 9 15.66 3.06 21.19
N ALA A 10 14.58 3.47 20.51
CA ALA A 10 13.28 3.58 21.15
C ALA A 10 12.76 2.21 21.61
N SER A 11 13.01 1.15 20.84
CA SER A 11 12.62 -0.21 21.22
C SER A 11 13.44 -0.72 22.41
N GLU A 12 14.75 -0.44 22.43
CA GLU A 12 15.65 -0.81 23.53
C GLU A 12 15.24 -0.13 24.85
N LEU A 13 14.86 1.15 24.78
CA LEU A 13 14.49 1.97 25.94
C LEU A 13 13.02 1.80 26.37
N GLY A 14 12.25 0.91 25.74
CA GLY A 14 10.82 0.72 26.03
C GLY A 14 9.94 1.94 25.67
N LEU A 15 10.40 2.79 24.77
CA LEU A 15 9.69 3.99 24.31
C LEU A 15 8.74 3.65 23.16
N ASP A 16 7.73 2.81 23.42
CA ASP A 16 6.84 2.21 22.41
C ASP A 16 6.20 3.23 21.46
N LYS A 17 5.76 4.39 21.99
CA LYS A 17 5.16 5.45 21.16
C LYS A 17 6.15 6.05 20.16
N VAL A 18 7.42 6.17 20.55
CA VAL A 18 8.49 6.69 19.69
C VAL A 18 8.86 5.65 18.64
N ALA A 19 9.01 4.38 19.03
CA ALA A 19 9.24 3.28 18.12
C ALA A 19 8.12 3.19 17.06
N ALA A 20 6.86 3.26 17.51
CA ALA A 20 5.69 3.26 16.62
C ALA A 20 5.65 4.43 15.64
N LYS A 21 6.07 5.63 16.06
CA LYS A 21 6.16 6.78 15.15
C LYS A 21 7.28 6.58 14.13
N ALA A 22 8.45 6.14 14.58
CA ALA A 22 9.62 5.88 13.73
C ALA A 22 9.33 4.83 12.66
N SER A 23 8.54 3.78 12.98
CA SER A 23 8.21 2.71 12.03
C SER A 23 7.48 3.21 10.77
N THR A 24 6.78 4.35 10.82
CA THR A 24 6.12 4.97 9.66
C THR A 24 7.09 5.26 8.51
N HIS A 25 8.35 5.54 8.86
CA HIS A 25 9.41 5.90 7.92
C HIS A 25 10.26 4.70 7.50
N LEU A 26 9.92 3.50 7.98
CA LEU A 26 10.63 2.24 7.68
C LEU A 26 9.85 1.35 6.72
N LEU A 27 8.80 1.88 6.07
CA LEU A 27 8.04 1.16 5.05
C LEU A 27 8.77 1.09 3.70
N HIS A 28 9.70 2.03 3.47
CA HIS A 28 10.59 2.07 2.31
C HIS A 28 12.01 2.43 2.77
N PRO A 29 13.05 1.76 2.25
CA PRO A 29 12.97 0.57 1.38
C PRO A 29 12.48 -0.68 2.14
N PRO A 30 12.18 -1.80 1.45
CA PRO A 30 11.82 -3.07 2.10
C PRO A 30 12.87 -3.50 3.12
N LEU A 31 12.48 -4.21 4.18
CA LEU A 31 13.43 -4.65 5.22
C LEU A 31 14.58 -5.50 4.66
N THR A 32 14.33 -6.22 3.57
CA THR A 32 15.32 -7.07 2.89
C THR A 32 16.41 -6.29 2.15
N SER A 33 16.28 -4.97 1.97
CA SER A 33 17.29 -4.16 1.29
C SER A 33 18.38 -3.64 2.22
N TYR A 34 18.18 -3.71 3.54
CA TYR A 34 19.15 -3.24 4.51
C TYR A 34 20.24 -4.29 4.71
N SER A 35 21.47 -3.84 4.92
CA SER A 35 22.55 -4.77 5.25
C SER A 35 22.40 -5.35 6.65
N THR A 36 23.14 -6.44 6.91
CA THR A 36 23.23 -7.03 8.25
C THR A 36 23.76 -6.00 9.27
N GLU A 37 24.72 -5.16 8.88
CA GLU A 37 25.29 -4.10 9.72
C GLU A 37 24.26 -3.03 10.09
N GLU A 38 23.39 -2.64 9.15
CA GLU A 38 22.33 -1.69 9.41
C GLU A 38 21.26 -2.28 10.32
N MET A 39 20.90 -3.55 10.09
CA MET A 39 19.89 -4.26 10.88
C MET A 39 20.31 -4.50 12.34
N LYS A 40 21.61 -4.48 12.65
CA LYS A 40 22.11 -4.47 14.05
C LYS A 40 21.62 -3.29 14.87
N ALA A 41 21.13 -2.22 14.23
CA ALA A 41 20.48 -1.12 14.94
C ALA A 41 19.18 -1.55 15.64
N ILE A 42 18.54 -2.64 15.20
CA ILE A 42 17.36 -3.19 15.87
C ILE A 42 17.85 -4.17 16.96
N PRO A 43 17.58 -3.89 18.24
CA PRO A 43 18.22 -4.60 19.36
C PRO A 43 17.68 -6.01 19.58
N THR A 44 16.45 -6.29 19.16
CA THR A 44 15.76 -7.55 19.46
C THR A 44 15.05 -8.14 18.25
N ALA A 45 14.95 -9.47 18.22
CA ALA A 45 14.17 -10.20 17.23
C ALA A 45 12.68 -9.79 17.24
N GLU A 46 12.13 -9.49 18.41
CA GLU A 46 10.75 -9.01 18.55
C GLU A 46 10.55 -7.65 17.87
N ALA A 47 11.47 -6.70 18.07
CA ALA A 47 11.40 -5.39 17.44
C ALA A 47 11.52 -5.50 15.91
N TYR A 48 12.36 -6.40 15.41
CA TYR A 48 12.42 -6.70 13.97
C TYR A 48 11.11 -7.33 13.48
N HIS A 49 10.59 -8.33 14.19
CA HIS A 49 9.38 -9.04 13.81
C HIS A 49 8.16 -8.11 13.72
N LYS A 50 8.03 -7.13 14.63
CA LYS A 50 6.99 -6.10 14.56
C LYS A 50 7.02 -5.30 13.24
N LEU A 51 8.21 -4.95 12.74
CA LEU A 51 8.35 -4.30 11.43
C LEU A 51 7.99 -5.25 10.30
N ALA A 52 8.45 -6.50 10.37
CA ALA A 52 8.15 -7.50 9.35
C ALA A 52 6.64 -7.74 9.22
N LEU A 53 5.93 -7.88 10.35
CA LEU A 53 4.48 -7.97 10.40
C LEU A 53 3.80 -6.73 9.79
N LEU A 54 4.32 -5.53 10.07
CA LEU A 54 3.80 -4.30 9.48
C LEU A 54 3.94 -4.29 7.95
N HIS A 55 5.11 -4.70 7.44
CA HIS A 55 5.36 -4.78 6.00
C HIS A 55 4.43 -5.78 5.32
N GLU A 56 4.33 -6.98 5.87
CA GLU A 56 3.49 -8.05 5.31
C GLU A 56 2.01 -7.65 5.35
N PHE A 57 1.53 -7.17 6.50
CA PHE A 57 0.15 -6.73 6.67
C PHE A 57 -0.23 -5.65 5.65
N ARG A 58 0.62 -4.64 5.48
CA ARG A 58 0.38 -3.56 4.51
C ARG A 58 0.38 -4.07 3.08
N THR A 59 1.39 -4.85 2.70
CA THR A 59 1.50 -5.42 1.35
C THR A 59 0.23 -6.21 1.00
N ARG A 60 -0.19 -7.10 1.89
CA ARG A 60 -1.41 -7.89 1.73
C ARG A 60 -2.66 -7.01 1.65
N LYS A 61 -2.83 -6.04 2.56
CA LYS A 61 -4.03 -5.18 2.57
C LYS A 61 -4.11 -4.24 1.37
N ILE A 62 -2.99 -3.73 0.87
CA ILE A 62 -2.96 -2.92 -0.36
C ILE A 62 -3.38 -3.81 -1.54
N ARG A 63 -2.85 -5.03 -1.63
CA ARG A 63 -3.23 -6.02 -2.66
C ARG A 63 -4.73 -6.36 -2.63
N GLU A 64 -5.26 -6.68 -1.46
CA GLU A 64 -6.68 -6.95 -1.25
C GLU A 64 -7.54 -5.73 -1.67
N THR A 65 -7.16 -4.54 -1.22
CA THR A 65 -7.88 -3.29 -1.52
C THR A 65 -7.88 -3.00 -3.03
N LEU A 66 -6.72 -3.11 -3.67
CA LEU A 66 -6.57 -2.93 -5.11
C LEU A 66 -7.48 -3.90 -5.87
N MET A 67 -7.42 -5.19 -5.53
CA MET A 67 -8.16 -6.19 -6.29
C MET A 67 -9.68 -6.06 -6.17
N ASN A 68 -10.16 -5.59 -5.02
CA ASN A 68 -11.57 -5.37 -4.76
C ASN A 68 -12.11 -4.03 -5.32
N GLU A 69 -11.25 -3.15 -5.84
CA GLU A 69 -11.71 -1.88 -6.43
C GLU A 69 -12.24 -2.08 -7.86
N GLU A 70 -13.38 -1.44 -8.14
CA GLU A 70 -14.05 -1.45 -9.43
C GLU A 70 -14.03 -0.06 -10.06
N VAL A 71 -13.83 0.00 -11.39
CA VAL A 71 -13.89 1.26 -12.12
C VAL A 71 -15.31 1.81 -12.27
N PHE A 72 -16.32 0.92 -12.26
CA PHE A 72 -17.74 1.27 -12.29
C PHE A 72 -18.50 0.53 -11.17
N PRO A 73 -18.52 1.08 -9.94
CA PRO A 73 -19.17 0.43 -8.81
C PRO A 73 -20.67 0.28 -9.10
N HIS A 74 -21.19 -0.95 -9.03
CA HIS A 74 -22.60 -1.25 -9.34
C HIS A 74 -23.08 -0.75 -10.72
N GLY A 75 -22.14 -0.57 -11.66
CA GLY A 75 -22.42 -0.02 -13.00
C GLY A 75 -22.64 1.50 -13.06
N TYR A 76 -22.42 2.23 -11.95
CA TYR A 76 -22.53 3.68 -11.94
C TYR A 76 -21.47 4.34 -12.83
N GLY A 77 -21.89 5.28 -13.67
CA GLY A 77 -21.00 6.02 -14.57
C GLY A 77 -20.53 5.23 -15.80
N GLU A 78 -21.11 4.04 -16.06
CA GLU A 78 -20.76 3.23 -17.22
C GLU A 78 -21.05 3.95 -18.54
N CYS A 79 -20.04 3.98 -19.41
CA CYS A 79 -20.20 4.44 -20.78
C CYS A 79 -20.68 3.27 -21.66
N SER A 80 -21.81 3.43 -22.33
CA SER A 80 -22.37 2.40 -23.22
C SER A 80 -21.44 1.94 -24.35
N ARG A 81 -20.50 2.80 -24.78
CA ARG A 81 -19.56 2.52 -25.88
C ARG A 81 -18.25 1.89 -25.43
N HIS A 82 -17.78 2.21 -24.22
CA HIS A 82 -16.42 1.91 -23.79
C HIS A 82 -16.32 1.16 -22.46
N ALA A 83 -17.44 0.90 -21.78
CA ALA A 83 -17.44 0.28 -20.44
C ALA A 83 -16.61 -1.00 -20.39
N GLN A 84 -16.80 -1.93 -21.34
CA GLN A 84 -16.04 -3.18 -21.35
C GLN A 84 -14.54 -2.95 -21.50
N ARG A 85 -14.13 -2.15 -22.49
CA ARG A 85 -12.73 -1.79 -22.71
C ARG A 85 -12.11 -1.12 -21.47
N THR A 86 -12.84 -0.23 -20.81
CA THR A 86 -12.38 0.43 -19.58
C THR A 86 -12.24 -0.55 -18.42
N LYS A 87 -13.16 -1.51 -18.26
CA LYS A 87 -13.07 -2.59 -17.27
C LYS A 87 -11.86 -3.49 -17.53
N ASP A 88 -11.61 -3.84 -18.78
CA ASP A 88 -10.47 -4.68 -19.17
C ASP A 88 -9.13 -3.97 -18.91
N LEU A 89 -9.01 -2.69 -19.29
CA LEU A 89 -7.84 -1.87 -18.98
C LEU A 89 -7.61 -1.75 -17.47
N TRP A 90 -8.68 -1.48 -16.71
CA TRP A 90 -8.62 -1.41 -15.25
C TRP A 90 -8.09 -2.72 -14.66
N LYS A 91 -8.65 -3.85 -15.08
CA LYS A 91 -8.23 -5.19 -14.64
C LYS A 91 -6.77 -5.47 -14.98
N THR A 92 -6.34 -5.20 -16.21
CA THR A 92 -4.96 -5.40 -16.65
C THR A 92 -4.00 -4.56 -15.81
N ARG A 93 -4.30 -3.27 -15.59
CA ARG A 93 -3.48 -2.39 -14.76
C ARG A 93 -3.40 -2.89 -13.32
N LYS A 94 -4.53 -3.31 -12.73
CA LYS A 94 -4.54 -3.90 -11.38
C LYS A 94 -3.56 -5.06 -11.27
N HIS A 95 -3.50 -5.96 -12.25
CA HIS A 95 -2.56 -7.09 -12.22
C HIS A 95 -1.10 -6.64 -12.31
N VAL A 96 -0.78 -5.63 -13.14
CA VAL A 96 0.56 -5.05 -13.21
C VAL A 96 0.97 -4.46 -11.86
N VAL A 97 0.13 -3.59 -11.29
CA VAL A 97 0.40 -2.94 -10.01
C VAL A 97 0.48 -3.97 -8.88
N TYR A 98 -0.38 -5.00 -8.89
CA TYR A 98 -0.40 -6.05 -7.87
C TYR A 98 0.98 -6.70 -7.65
N ASN A 99 1.68 -6.98 -8.75
CA ASN A 99 3.00 -7.62 -8.73
C ASN A 99 4.11 -6.70 -8.22
N GLN A 100 3.89 -5.40 -8.20
CA GLN A 100 4.85 -4.38 -7.77
C GLN A 100 4.58 -3.87 -6.35
N ILE A 101 3.47 -4.24 -5.72
CA ILE A 101 3.11 -3.78 -4.39
C ILE A 101 4.14 -4.24 -3.35
N GLN A 102 4.63 -3.25 -2.60
CA GLN A 102 5.39 -3.33 -1.37
C GLN A 102 4.70 -2.51 -0.28
N ALA A 103 5.22 -2.56 0.95
CA ALA A 103 4.60 -1.91 2.11
C ALA A 103 4.41 -0.39 1.97
N ALA A 104 5.30 0.30 1.24
CA ALA A 104 5.20 1.74 1.01
C ALA A 104 4.51 2.15 -0.29
N THR A 105 4.11 1.20 -1.15
CA THR A 105 3.56 1.50 -2.48
C THR A 105 2.30 2.34 -2.38
N ASP A 106 2.25 3.41 -3.17
CA ASP A 106 1.04 4.18 -3.43
C ASP A 106 0.29 3.54 -4.61
N ALA A 107 -0.56 2.57 -4.32
CA ALA A 107 -1.28 1.84 -5.36
C ALA A 107 -2.17 2.75 -6.23
N ALA A 108 -2.67 3.87 -5.69
CA ALA A 108 -3.47 4.80 -6.47
C ALA A 108 -2.61 5.58 -7.48
N ALA A 109 -1.44 6.05 -7.06
CA ALA A 109 -0.47 6.67 -7.96
C ALA A 109 -0.03 5.69 -9.06
N GLU A 110 0.24 4.43 -8.70
CA GLU A 110 0.59 3.38 -9.66
C GLU A 110 -0.54 3.05 -10.65
N MET A 111 -1.81 3.25 -10.26
CA MET A 111 -2.94 3.10 -11.19
C MET A 111 -3.07 4.28 -12.16
N VAL A 112 -2.44 5.43 -11.89
CA VAL A 112 -2.40 6.60 -12.78
C VAL A 112 -1.16 6.51 -13.67
N SER A 113 -1.12 5.51 -14.56
CA SER A 113 0.01 5.39 -15.50
C SER A 113 -0.09 6.42 -16.63
N LEU A 114 1.02 7.10 -16.88
CA LEU A 114 1.21 8.01 -18.02
C LEU A 114 1.18 7.18 -19.32
N GLY A 115 0.01 7.10 -19.96
CA GLY A 115 -0.16 6.45 -21.27
C GLY A 115 -1.26 5.39 -21.33
N GLU A 116 -1.78 4.92 -20.20
CA GLU A 116 -2.84 3.91 -20.12
C GLU A 116 -4.16 4.46 -19.58
N GLN A 117 -4.35 5.78 -19.61
CA GLN A 117 -5.65 6.36 -19.26
C GLN A 117 -6.74 5.82 -20.21
N PRO A 118 -7.93 5.51 -19.67
CA PRO A 118 -9.00 4.94 -20.47
C PRO A 118 -9.40 5.95 -21.54
N VAL A 119 -9.56 5.44 -22.77
CA VAL A 119 -10.08 6.12 -23.97
C VAL A 119 -10.06 7.65 -23.80
N ALA A 120 -8.91 8.27 -24.09
CA ALA A 120 -8.63 9.68 -23.80
C ALA A 120 -9.76 10.64 -24.23
N ASP A 121 -10.49 10.28 -25.28
CA ASP A 121 -11.58 11.08 -25.84
C ASP A 121 -12.95 10.86 -25.16
N CYS A 122 -13.05 10.01 -24.14
CA CYS A 122 -14.28 9.70 -23.44
C CYS A 122 -14.31 10.26 -22.01
N GLN A 123 -14.99 11.40 -21.85
CA GLN A 123 -15.10 12.08 -20.56
C GLN A 123 -15.72 11.20 -19.46
N SER A 124 -16.72 10.37 -19.78
CA SER A 124 -17.36 9.48 -18.79
C SER A 124 -16.38 8.43 -18.25
N CYS A 125 -15.63 7.77 -19.12
CA CYS A 125 -14.63 6.78 -18.71
C CYS A 125 -13.47 7.40 -17.92
N SER A 126 -13.01 8.58 -18.35
CA SER A 126 -11.97 9.32 -17.62
C SER A 126 -12.43 9.70 -16.21
N LYS A 127 -13.66 10.22 -16.06
CA LYS A 127 -14.25 10.54 -14.75
C LYS A 127 -14.37 9.31 -13.86
N ALA A 128 -14.87 8.20 -14.39
CA ALA A 128 -15.02 6.95 -13.64
C ALA A 128 -13.66 6.41 -13.15
N TRP A 129 -12.65 6.42 -14.00
CA TRP A 129 -11.29 6.02 -13.63
C TRP A 129 -10.70 6.89 -12.54
N ASN A 130 -10.78 8.22 -12.69
CA ASN A 130 -10.28 9.14 -11.68
C ASN A 130 -11.01 8.96 -10.33
N ALA A 131 -12.32 8.73 -10.35
CA ALA A 131 -13.09 8.44 -9.16
C ALA A 131 -12.66 7.12 -8.50
N ALA A 132 -12.46 6.05 -9.27
CA ALA A 132 -11.99 4.76 -8.77
C ALA A 132 -10.58 4.85 -8.18
N VAL A 133 -9.67 5.58 -8.83
CA VAL A 133 -8.33 5.88 -8.30
C VAL A 133 -8.42 6.67 -7.00
N ALA A 134 -9.27 7.70 -6.93
CA ALA A 134 -9.45 8.49 -5.71
C ALA A 134 -9.99 7.63 -4.56
N MET A 135 -10.94 6.73 -4.85
CA MET A 135 -11.45 5.77 -3.88
C MET A 135 -10.39 4.77 -3.41
N LEU A 136 -9.56 4.27 -4.31
CA LEU A 136 -8.42 3.43 -3.98
C LEU A 136 -7.44 4.16 -3.05
N SER A 137 -7.10 5.42 -3.37
CA SER A 137 -6.24 6.26 -2.53
C SER A 137 -6.81 6.41 -1.12
N TYR A 138 -8.10 6.75 -1.02
CA TYR A 138 -8.82 6.88 0.25
C TYR A 138 -8.79 5.58 1.06
N LYS A 139 -9.06 4.43 0.45
CA LYS A 139 -9.05 3.13 1.14
C LYS A 139 -7.64 2.74 1.59
N CYS A 140 -6.63 2.93 0.73
CA CYS A 140 -5.23 2.65 1.05
C CYS A 140 -4.68 3.55 2.17
N ALA A 141 -5.12 4.81 2.25
CA ALA A 141 -4.72 5.73 3.31
C ALA A 141 -5.14 5.26 4.72
N ARG A 142 -6.19 4.43 4.82
CA ARG A 142 -6.67 3.85 6.09
C ARG A 142 -5.89 2.62 6.52
N ILE A 143 -5.02 2.07 5.67
CA ILE A 143 -4.21 0.90 6.02
C ILE A 143 -3.14 1.34 7.04
N PRO A 144 -3.04 0.69 8.21
CA PRO A 144 -2.02 0.94 9.24
C PRO A 144 -0.62 1.19 8.68
N ARG A 145 0.03 2.27 9.10
CA ARG A 145 1.42 2.63 8.76
C ARG A 145 2.38 2.51 9.94
N ARG A 146 1.89 2.10 11.10
CA ARG A 146 2.64 2.03 12.36
C ARG A 146 2.43 0.69 13.05
N ILE A 147 3.45 0.24 13.76
CA ILE A 147 3.42 -1.04 14.47
C ILE A 147 2.35 -1.07 15.58
N ASP A 148 2.03 0.06 16.22
CA ASP A 148 0.99 0.18 17.27
C ASP A 148 -0.44 0.16 16.72
N LYS A 149 -0.60 0.18 15.39
CA LYS A 149 -1.89 0.15 14.70
C LYS A 149 -2.17 -1.16 14.00
N LEU A 150 -1.31 -2.16 14.17
CA LEU A 150 -1.60 -3.50 13.68
C LEU A 150 -2.76 -4.12 14.48
N PRO A 151 -3.67 -4.83 13.81
CA PRO A 151 -4.66 -5.64 14.52
C PRO A 151 -3.96 -6.67 15.40
N THR A 152 -4.45 -6.85 16.62
CA THR A 152 -3.97 -7.87 17.57
C THR A 152 -4.36 -9.29 17.18
N GLU A 153 -5.29 -9.44 16.23
CA GLU A 153 -5.74 -10.74 15.71
C GLU A 153 -5.01 -11.05 14.40
N VAL A 154 -4.11 -12.03 14.46
CA VAL A 154 -3.52 -12.64 13.26
C VAL A 154 -4.62 -13.45 12.58
N PRO A 155 -5.00 -13.20 11.31
CA PRO A 155 -5.81 -14.16 10.59
C PRO A 155 -4.97 -15.44 10.48
N ALA A 156 -5.48 -16.54 11.03
CA ALA A 156 -4.91 -17.87 10.81
C ALA A 156 -4.70 -18.06 9.29
N GLY A 157 -3.50 -18.47 8.91
CA GLY A 157 -3.14 -18.76 7.52
C GLY A 157 -3.93 -19.91 6.93
#